data_AF-A0A663LS61-F1
#
_entry.id   AF-A0A663LS61-F1
#
_cell.length_a   1.000
_cell.length_b   1.000
_cell.length_c   1.000
_cell.angle_alpha   90.00
_cell.angle_beta   90.00
_cell.angle_gamma   90.00
#
_symmetry.space_group_name_H-M   'P 1'
#
loop_
_entity.id
_entity.type
_entity.pdbx_description
1 polymer ?
#
loop_
_entity_poly.entity_id
_entity_poly.type
_entity_poly.pdbx_seq_one_letter_code
_entity_poly.pdbx_strand_id
1 'polypeptide(L)'
;MSPRLIVLWLEDGSTSRLISGCPGCAGVVPASSILASAPTDKNLDAWRESGCRTTHCNLEVLQESTLVFLATKPHVLPGVLQEIRPAVGPHHIVVSLVAGVTLQTLQRVLPAGTKVLRLMPNLPCVVQAGAMVFARGSGAGDGEAALLKNLLSSCGLCEEVPESYINIHTGLSGSGVAYVYLFAEALAEGAVKMGMPSGLASRIAAQTLLGAAKVMLETGEHPAKLRGDVCTPGGTTIHALHQLEKGALRATVMNAVEAATKRACDMAED
;
A
#
# COMPACT_ATOMS: atom_id res chain seq x y z
N MET A 1 -17.35 -12.78 19.41
CA MET A 1 -17.88 -11.41 19.29
C MET A 1 -17.17 -10.77 18.12
N SER A 2 -17.88 -10.48 17.03
CA SER A 2 -17.26 -9.77 15.90
C SER A 2 -16.81 -8.39 16.38
N PRO A 3 -15.53 -8.01 16.22
CA PRO A 3 -15.05 -6.71 16.66
C PRO A 3 -15.87 -5.61 15.97
N ARG A 4 -16.29 -4.59 16.74
CA ARG A 4 -16.77 -3.32 16.19
C ARG A 4 -15.56 -2.61 15.60
N LEU A 5 -15.28 -2.94 14.34
CA LEU A 5 -14.08 -2.56 13.61
C LEU A 5 -14.44 -1.40 12.71
N ILE A 6 -13.88 -0.20 12.88
CA ILE A 6 -14.32 0.97 12.12
C ILE A 6 -13.16 1.95 11.85
N VAL A 7 -12.93 2.22 10.56
CA VAL A 7 -11.80 2.90 9.90
C VAL A 7 -11.90 4.44 9.96
N LEU A 8 -10.82 5.16 10.28
CA LEU A 8 -10.81 6.62 10.46
C LEU A 8 -9.98 7.39 9.43
N TRP A 9 -10.50 8.59 9.17
CA TRP A 9 -9.95 9.81 8.58
C TRP A 9 -9.10 9.76 7.31
N LEU A 10 -9.67 10.34 6.23
CA LEU A 10 -9.13 10.38 4.88
C LEU A 10 -9.23 11.76 4.24
N GLU A 11 -8.11 12.47 4.16
CA GLU A 11 -8.00 13.65 3.28
C GLU A 11 -7.52 13.31 1.87
N ASP A 12 -6.82 12.18 1.71
CA ASP A 12 -6.32 11.77 0.40
C ASP A 12 -7.26 10.75 -0.26
N GLY A 13 -7.76 11.11 -1.44
CA GLY A 13 -8.56 10.25 -2.30
C GLY A 13 -7.85 8.97 -2.75
N SER A 14 -6.53 8.87 -2.60
CA SER A 14 -5.71 7.73 -3.02
C SER A 14 -5.67 6.65 -1.95
N THR A 15 -5.30 7.02 -0.72
CA THR A 15 -5.33 6.12 0.44
C THR A 15 -6.75 5.73 0.82
N SER A 16 -7.73 6.62 0.58
CA SER A 16 -9.14 6.31 0.81
C SER A 16 -9.61 5.19 -0.09
N ARG A 17 -9.30 5.29 -1.38
CA ARG A 17 -9.59 4.28 -2.38
C ARG A 17 -8.88 2.96 -2.09
N LEU A 18 -7.71 2.98 -1.44
CA LEU A 18 -7.02 1.76 -1.04
C LEU A 18 -7.78 0.97 0.03
N ILE A 19 -8.32 1.67 1.01
CA ILE A 19 -9.05 1.03 2.12
C ILE A 19 -10.51 0.75 1.70
N SER A 20 -11.18 1.69 1.02
CA SER A 20 -12.58 1.54 0.57
C SER A 20 -12.72 0.59 -0.62
N GLY A 21 -11.73 0.60 -1.52
CA GLY A 21 -11.72 -0.16 -2.75
C GLY A 21 -11.10 -1.53 -2.62
N CYS A 22 -10.58 -1.93 -1.45
CA CYS A 22 -10.18 -3.31 -1.21
C CYS A 22 -11.46 -4.16 -1.01
N PRO A 23 -11.93 -4.93 -2.02
CA PRO A 23 -13.15 -5.74 -1.92
C PRO A 23 -12.98 -6.86 -0.90
N GLY A 24 -11.73 -7.19 -0.59
CA GLY A 24 -11.35 -8.11 0.46
C GLY A 24 -11.76 -7.65 1.87
N CYS A 25 -11.79 -6.35 2.14
CA CYS A 25 -12.37 -5.83 3.38
C CYS A 25 -13.89 -6.04 3.39
N ALA A 26 -14.58 -5.94 2.26
CA ALA A 26 -16.03 -6.15 2.16
C ALA A 26 -16.47 -7.59 2.44
N GLY A 27 -15.58 -8.58 2.25
CA GLY A 27 -15.82 -9.98 2.64
C GLY A 27 -15.49 -10.29 4.11
N VAL A 28 -14.63 -9.49 4.74
CA VAL A 28 -14.17 -9.69 6.12
C VAL A 28 -14.93 -8.79 7.12
N VAL A 29 -15.41 -7.64 6.66
CA VAL A 29 -16.03 -6.57 7.44
C VAL A 29 -17.25 -6.02 6.68
N PRO A 30 -18.46 -6.08 7.25
CA PRO A 30 -19.63 -5.46 6.64
C PRO A 30 -19.43 -3.95 6.49
N ALA A 31 -19.84 -3.36 5.36
CA ALA A 31 -19.76 -1.91 5.14
C ALA A 31 -20.48 -1.09 6.22
N SER A 32 -21.58 -1.61 6.77
CA SER A 32 -22.31 -1.00 7.90
C SER A 32 -21.49 -0.91 9.19
N SER A 33 -20.49 -1.79 9.31
CA SER A 33 -19.47 -1.75 10.35
C SER A 33 -18.28 -0.91 9.89
N ILE A 34 -18.45 0.13 9.07
CA ILE A 34 -17.40 1.11 8.76
C ILE A 34 -18.02 2.50 8.88
N LEU A 35 -17.32 3.42 9.55
CA LEU A 35 -17.68 4.82 9.74
C LEU A 35 -16.46 5.65 9.36
N ALA A 36 -16.49 6.31 8.21
CA ALA A 36 -15.40 7.17 7.77
C ALA A 36 -15.64 8.62 8.19
N SER A 37 -14.59 9.34 8.59
CA SER A 37 -14.62 10.79 8.73
C SER A 37 -13.76 11.49 7.69
N ALA A 38 -14.17 12.68 7.27
CA ALA A 38 -13.37 13.56 6.40
C ALA A 38 -13.87 15.00 6.50
N PRO A 39 -13.07 16.02 6.14
CA PRO A 39 -13.49 17.41 6.23
C PRO A 39 -14.55 17.81 5.18
N THR A 40 -14.68 17.07 4.07
CA THR A 40 -15.62 17.41 2.99
C THR A 40 -16.40 16.19 2.50
N ASP A 41 -17.62 16.42 2.00
CA ASP A 41 -18.47 15.37 1.42
C ASP A 41 -17.82 14.64 0.25
N LYS A 42 -17.03 15.35 -0.56
CA LYS A 42 -16.31 14.79 -1.70
C LYS A 42 -15.37 13.64 -1.30
N ASN A 43 -14.80 13.68 -0.09
CA ASN A 43 -13.97 12.60 0.43
C ASN A 43 -14.80 11.40 0.91
N LEU A 44 -16.09 11.59 1.18
CA LEU A 44 -17.02 10.63 1.76
C LEU A 44 -17.91 9.95 0.72
N ASP A 45 -18.07 10.51 -0.48
CA ASP A 45 -18.96 9.98 -1.53
C ASP A 45 -18.68 8.49 -1.84
N ALA A 46 -17.43 8.13 -2.09
CA ALA A 46 -17.05 6.74 -2.37
C ALA A 46 -17.35 5.77 -1.19
N TRP A 47 -17.32 6.27 0.05
CA TRP A 47 -17.65 5.49 1.24
C TRP A 47 -19.16 5.27 1.34
N ARG A 48 -19.96 6.32 1.08
CA ARG A 48 -21.42 6.24 1.05
C ARG A 48 -21.91 5.31 -0.06
N GLU A 49 -21.32 5.41 -1.24
CA GLU A 49 -21.60 4.53 -2.39
C GLU A 49 -21.27 3.06 -2.07
N SER A 50 -20.26 2.83 -1.24
CA SER A 50 -19.88 1.50 -0.75
C SER A 50 -20.75 1.01 0.42
N GLY A 51 -21.76 1.77 0.85
CA GLY A 51 -22.66 1.42 1.96
C GLY A 51 -22.08 1.64 3.36
N CYS A 52 -20.99 2.39 3.48
CA CYS A 52 -20.37 2.73 4.76
C CYS A 52 -21.08 3.92 5.42
N ARG A 53 -21.03 3.98 6.75
CA ARG A 53 -21.44 5.17 7.50
C ARG A 53 -20.38 6.27 7.31
N THR A 54 -20.78 7.53 7.41
CA THR A 54 -19.86 8.67 7.29
C THR A 54 -20.19 9.78 8.27
N THR A 55 -19.19 10.50 8.74
CA THR A 55 -19.33 11.67 9.62
C THR A 55 -18.28 12.74 9.28
N HIS A 56 -18.40 13.93 9.86
CA HIS A 56 -17.36 14.96 9.84
C HIS A 56 -16.63 15.08 11.19
N CYS A 57 -16.98 14.24 12.18
CA CYS A 57 -16.43 14.29 13.53
C CYS A 57 -15.44 13.15 13.78
N ASN A 58 -14.16 13.46 14.04
CA ASN A 58 -13.16 12.41 14.29
C ASN A 58 -13.38 11.69 15.62
N LEU A 59 -13.86 12.42 16.64
CA LEU A 59 -14.15 11.86 17.96
C LEU A 59 -15.29 10.83 17.93
N GLU A 60 -16.33 11.06 17.12
CA GLU A 60 -17.42 10.10 16.93
C GLU A 60 -16.86 8.77 16.42
N VAL A 61 -15.99 8.83 15.41
CA VAL A 61 -15.40 7.61 14.89
C VAL A 61 -14.50 6.94 15.90
N LEU A 62 -13.67 7.69 16.63
CA LEU A 62 -12.80 7.11 17.66
C LEU A 62 -13.63 6.33 18.69
N GLN A 63 -14.68 6.94 19.22
CA GLN A 63 -15.53 6.38 20.27
C GLN A 63 -16.27 5.11 19.84
N GLU A 64 -16.61 4.98 18.56
CA GLU A 64 -17.29 3.81 18.01
C GLU A 64 -16.34 2.69 17.54
N SER A 65 -15.02 2.91 17.62
CA SER A 65 -14.03 2.05 16.95
C SER A 65 -13.09 1.35 17.91
N THR A 66 -12.78 0.09 17.60
CA THR A 66 -11.66 -0.62 18.25
C THR A 66 -10.35 -0.48 17.46
N LEU A 67 -10.43 -0.44 16.13
CA LEU A 67 -9.29 -0.36 15.22
C LEU A 67 -9.40 0.91 14.37
N VAL A 68 -8.52 1.87 14.62
CA VAL A 68 -8.57 3.24 14.11
C VAL A 68 -7.45 3.44 13.11
N PHE A 69 -7.79 3.54 11.83
CA PHE A 69 -6.81 3.93 10.81
C PHE A 69 -6.59 5.44 10.82
N LEU A 70 -5.36 5.90 10.53
CA LEU A 70 -5.04 7.30 10.30
C LEU A 70 -4.48 7.41 8.89
N ALA A 71 -5.30 7.86 7.94
CA ALA A 71 -4.96 7.86 6.52
C ALA A 71 -4.96 9.29 5.94
N THR A 72 -3.92 10.02 6.33
CA THR A 72 -3.92 11.49 6.30
C THR A 72 -2.68 12.02 5.61
N LYS A 73 -2.68 13.32 5.26
CA LYS A 73 -1.44 13.97 4.86
C LYS A 73 -0.55 14.26 6.07
N PRO A 74 0.79 14.14 5.95
CA PRO A 74 1.70 14.29 7.08
C PRO A 74 1.53 15.61 7.85
N HIS A 75 1.32 16.72 7.14
CA HIS A 75 1.15 18.04 7.76
C HIS A 75 -0.16 18.23 8.53
N VAL A 76 -1.17 17.38 8.33
CA VAL A 76 -2.46 17.52 9.00
C VAL A 76 -2.57 16.59 10.21
N LEU A 77 -1.78 15.51 10.23
CA LEU A 77 -1.75 14.56 11.34
C LEU A 77 -1.58 15.21 12.73
N PRO A 78 -0.73 16.24 12.94
CA PRO A 78 -0.58 16.85 14.28
C PRO A 78 -1.90 17.39 14.86
N GLY A 79 -2.70 18.06 14.03
CA GLY A 79 -4.00 18.61 14.46
C GLY A 79 -4.99 17.50 14.83
N VAL A 80 -5.01 16.42 14.05
CA VAL A 80 -5.89 15.27 14.34
C VAL A 80 -5.44 14.51 15.59
N LEU A 81 -4.14 14.30 15.77
CA LEU A 81 -3.64 13.69 17.00
C LEU A 81 -3.98 14.54 18.23
N GLN A 82 -3.89 15.87 18.13
CA GLN A 82 -4.29 16.78 19.20
C GLN A 82 -5.78 16.66 19.55
N GLU A 83 -6.64 16.55 18.53
CA GLU A 83 -8.08 16.37 18.69
C GLU A 83 -8.43 15.04 19.37
N ILE A 84 -7.88 13.92 18.88
CA ILE A 84 -8.30 12.58 19.32
C ILE A 84 -7.62 12.13 20.61
N ARG A 85 -6.39 12.62 20.90
CA ARG A 85 -5.55 12.17 22.03
C ARG A 85 -6.29 12.05 23.37
N PRO A 86 -7.13 13.02 23.80
CA PRO A 86 -7.80 12.95 25.11
C PRO A 86 -8.78 11.77 25.24
N ALA A 87 -9.29 11.26 24.12
CA ALA A 87 -10.28 10.20 24.09
C ALA A 87 -9.69 8.81 23.74
N VAL A 88 -8.40 8.72 23.44
CA VAL A 88 -7.72 7.43 23.16
C VAL A 88 -7.61 6.61 24.45
N GLY A 89 -8.50 5.62 24.58
CA GLY A 89 -8.46 4.59 25.61
C GLY A 89 -7.67 3.33 25.24
N PRO A 90 -7.44 2.40 26.21
CA PRO A 90 -6.57 1.23 26.07
C PRO A 90 -7.09 0.13 25.13
N HIS A 91 -8.36 0.20 24.72
CA HIS A 91 -8.96 -0.73 23.78
C HIS A 91 -8.69 -0.34 22.31
N HIS A 92 -8.30 0.91 22.04
CA HIS A 92 -8.03 1.36 20.68
C HIS A 92 -6.70 0.81 20.15
N ILE A 93 -6.73 0.42 18.89
CA ILE A 93 -5.55 0.07 18.09
C ILE A 93 -5.44 1.12 16.99
N VAL A 94 -4.41 1.95 17.05
CA VAL A 94 -4.18 3.02 16.07
C VAL A 94 -3.26 2.50 14.96
N VAL A 95 -3.72 2.55 13.72
CA VAL A 95 -2.96 2.13 12.53
C VAL A 95 -2.68 3.34 11.64
N SER A 96 -1.45 3.82 11.63
CA SER A 96 -1.06 4.96 10.80
C SER A 96 -0.62 4.50 9.40
N LEU A 97 -1.17 5.13 8.36
CA LEU A 97 -0.67 5.06 6.97
C LEU A 97 0.07 6.33 6.54
N VAL A 98 0.30 7.25 7.47
CA VAL A 98 0.84 8.57 7.15
C VAL A 98 2.32 8.43 6.80
N ALA A 99 2.66 8.76 5.55
CA ALA A 99 4.03 8.75 5.08
C ALA A 99 4.93 9.66 5.92
N GLY A 100 6.19 9.28 6.11
CA GLY A 100 7.16 10.06 6.92
C GLY A 100 6.95 9.96 8.44
N VAL A 101 5.77 9.58 8.95
CA VAL A 101 5.53 9.61 10.39
C VAL A 101 5.96 8.29 11.04
N THR A 102 6.94 8.37 11.94
CA THR A 102 7.48 7.20 12.66
C THR A 102 6.60 6.75 13.82
N LEU A 103 6.73 5.48 14.23
CA LEU A 103 6.15 4.94 15.46
C LEU A 103 6.61 5.74 16.68
N GLN A 104 7.88 6.17 16.70
CA GLN A 104 8.40 7.02 17.76
C GLN A 104 7.62 8.34 17.87
N THR A 105 7.36 9.01 16.75
CA THR A 105 6.56 10.25 16.73
C THR A 105 5.14 10.01 17.23
N LEU A 106 4.46 8.96 16.73
CA LEU A 106 3.11 8.61 17.17
C LEU A 106 3.04 8.31 18.67
N GLN A 107 3.98 7.52 19.18
CA GLN A 107 4.04 7.13 20.59
C GLN A 107 4.38 8.28 21.54
N ARG A 108 5.09 9.32 21.08
CA ARG A 108 5.34 10.54 21.86
C ARG A 108 4.08 11.39 22.03
N VAL A 109 3.22 11.41 21.02
CA VAL A 109 2.02 12.25 21.01
C VAL A 109 0.82 11.54 21.63
N LEU A 110 0.65 10.24 21.39
CA LEU A 110 -0.46 9.46 21.93
C LEU A 110 -0.24 9.11 23.43
N PRO A 111 -1.31 8.77 24.17
CA PRO A 111 -1.17 8.32 25.55
C PRO A 111 -0.20 7.12 25.68
N ALA A 112 0.55 7.07 26.79
CA ALA A 112 1.49 5.99 27.05
C ALA A 112 0.79 4.62 27.03
N GLY A 113 1.39 3.64 26.37
CA GLY A 113 0.82 2.30 26.22
C GLY A 113 -0.22 2.16 25.11
N THR A 114 -0.47 3.21 24.30
CA THR A 114 -1.33 3.09 23.12
C THR A 114 -0.80 2.01 22.16
N LYS A 115 -1.69 1.16 21.68
CA LYS A 115 -1.40 0.14 20.66
C LYS A 115 -1.28 0.84 19.31
N VAL A 116 -0.06 1.00 18.80
CA VAL A 116 0.20 1.67 17.53
C VAL A 116 0.81 0.70 16.53
N LEU A 117 0.29 0.69 15.32
CA LEU A 117 0.83 0.01 14.15
C LEU A 117 1.12 1.06 13.08
N ARG A 118 2.25 0.94 12.39
CA ARG A 118 2.56 1.74 11.21
C ARG A 118 2.46 0.83 9.99
N LEU A 119 1.53 1.13 9.10
CA LEU A 119 1.22 0.34 7.91
C LEU A 119 1.60 1.13 6.67
N MET A 120 2.23 0.49 5.70
CA MET A 120 2.47 1.06 4.38
C MET A 120 1.90 0.11 3.31
N PRO A 121 0.77 0.47 2.67
CA PRO A 121 0.25 -0.24 1.52
C PRO A 121 0.77 0.34 0.20
N ASN A 122 0.42 -0.30 -0.91
CA ASN A 122 0.61 0.25 -2.26
C ASN A 122 -0.66 0.13 -3.11
N LEU A 123 -0.69 0.83 -4.24
CA LEU A 123 -1.89 1.01 -5.06
C LEU A 123 -2.63 -0.30 -5.44
N PRO A 124 -1.95 -1.42 -5.79
CA PRO A 124 -2.61 -2.67 -6.18
C PRO A 124 -3.49 -3.33 -5.10
N CYS A 125 -3.54 -2.84 -3.86
CA CYS A 125 -4.52 -3.30 -2.86
C CYS A 125 -5.97 -3.17 -3.36
N VAL A 126 -6.28 -2.18 -4.21
CA VAL A 126 -7.63 -1.99 -4.79
C VAL A 126 -8.08 -3.12 -5.71
N VAL A 127 -7.14 -3.92 -6.21
CA VAL A 127 -7.41 -5.12 -7.02
C VAL A 127 -6.92 -6.39 -6.34
N GLN A 128 -6.77 -6.36 -5.00
CA GLN A 128 -6.38 -7.51 -4.19
C GLN A 128 -5.01 -8.12 -4.53
N ALA A 129 -4.15 -7.34 -5.18
CA ALA A 129 -2.80 -7.73 -5.57
C ALA A 129 -1.74 -6.83 -4.90
N GLY A 130 -2.08 -6.27 -3.75
CA GLY A 130 -1.24 -5.35 -2.99
C GLY A 130 -0.02 -6.03 -2.38
N ALA A 131 0.99 -5.20 -2.10
CA ALA A 131 2.09 -5.51 -1.22
C ALA A 131 2.10 -4.48 -0.10
N MET A 132 1.97 -4.95 1.14
CA MET A 132 1.88 -4.16 2.35
C MET A 132 2.93 -4.63 3.34
N VAL A 133 3.48 -3.68 4.09
CA VAL A 133 4.27 -3.99 5.27
C VAL A 133 3.78 -3.20 6.47
N PHE A 134 3.94 -3.75 7.66
CA PHE A 134 3.67 -3.02 8.89
C PHE A 134 4.73 -3.26 9.96
N ALA A 135 4.86 -2.29 10.87
CA ALA A 135 5.69 -2.38 12.06
C ALA A 135 4.87 -2.04 13.32
N ARG A 136 5.29 -2.59 14.46
CA ARG A 136 4.60 -2.45 15.74
C ARG A 136 5.28 -1.44 16.65
N GLY A 137 4.49 -0.57 17.25
CA GLY A 137 4.90 0.21 18.40
C GLY A 137 4.93 -0.64 19.67
N SER A 138 5.54 -0.13 20.72
CA SER A 138 5.78 -0.89 21.97
C SER A 138 4.51 -1.31 22.72
N GLY A 139 3.36 -0.69 22.41
CA GLY A 139 2.07 -1.02 23.01
C GLY A 139 1.29 -2.13 22.28
N ALA A 140 1.71 -2.52 21.07
CA ALA A 140 0.99 -3.50 20.24
C ALA A 140 1.65 -4.88 20.32
N GLY A 141 0.87 -5.92 20.64
CA GLY A 141 1.34 -7.30 20.77
C GLY A 141 0.99 -8.16 19.55
N ASP A 142 1.09 -9.49 19.72
CA ASP A 142 0.81 -10.46 18.65
C ASP A 142 -0.68 -10.48 18.26
N GLY A 143 -1.57 -10.18 19.21
CA GLY A 143 -3.01 -10.11 18.95
C GLY A 143 -3.38 -8.99 17.97
N GLU A 144 -2.83 -7.79 18.17
CA GLU A 144 -3.01 -6.64 17.26
C GLU A 144 -2.39 -6.90 15.89
N ALA A 145 -1.20 -7.51 15.85
CA ALA A 145 -0.50 -7.88 14.62
C ALA A 145 -1.33 -8.87 13.78
N ALA A 146 -1.81 -9.95 14.43
CA ALA A 146 -2.62 -10.97 13.80
C ALA A 146 -3.97 -10.40 13.31
N LEU A 147 -4.60 -9.52 14.09
CA LEU A 147 -5.82 -8.83 13.67
C LEU A 147 -5.60 -8.02 12.39
N LEU A 148 -4.53 -7.21 12.32
CA LEU A 148 -4.22 -6.41 11.14
C LEU A 148 -3.88 -7.29 9.93
N LYS A 149 -3.05 -8.32 10.12
CA LYS A 149 -2.67 -9.24 9.03
C LYS A 149 -3.88 -9.99 8.48
N ASN A 150 -4.76 -10.48 9.35
CA ASN A 150 -5.99 -11.15 8.93
C ASN A 150 -6.92 -10.21 8.16
N LEU A 151 -7.10 -8.97 8.64
CA LEU A 151 -7.93 -7.96 7.98
C LEU A 151 -7.43 -7.65 6.57
N LEU A 152 -6.11 -7.52 6.38
CA LEU A 152 -5.50 -7.10 5.12
C LEU A 152 -5.13 -8.26 4.19
N SER A 153 -5.26 -9.52 4.65
CA SER A 153 -4.89 -10.72 3.88
C SER A 153 -5.61 -10.82 2.53
N SER A 154 -6.81 -10.27 2.45
CA SER A 154 -7.65 -10.26 1.24
C SER A 154 -7.32 -9.12 0.28
N CYS A 155 -6.42 -8.20 0.67
CA CYS A 155 -5.91 -7.10 -0.16
C CYS A 155 -4.57 -7.45 -0.85
N GLY A 156 -3.91 -8.55 -0.45
CA GLY A 156 -2.64 -9.00 -1.00
C GLY A 156 -1.65 -9.44 0.08
N LEU A 157 -0.35 -9.37 -0.23
CA LEU A 157 0.73 -9.72 0.70
C LEU A 157 0.81 -8.67 1.83
N CYS A 158 0.79 -9.11 3.08
CA CYS A 158 0.94 -8.24 4.25
C CYS A 158 1.95 -8.86 5.23
N GLU A 159 3.10 -8.21 5.40
CA GLU A 159 4.18 -8.73 6.25
C GLU A 159 4.56 -7.78 7.38
N GLU A 160 4.85 -8.36 8.55
CA GLU A 160 5.45 -7.64 9.66
C GLU A 160 6.95 -7.48 9.41
N VAL A 161 7.46 -6.27 9.54
CA VAL A 161 8.87 -5.93 9.28
C VAL A 161 9.42 -4.99 10.35
N PRO A 162 10.76 -4.90 10.50
CA PRO A 162 11.37 -3.78 11.21
C PRO A 162 10.92 -2.44 10.61
N GLU A 163 10.65 -1.43 11.45
CA GLU A 163 10.19 -0.12 10.98
C GLU A 163 11.15 0.51 9.95
N SER A 164 12.45 0.26 10.09
CA SER A 164 13.48 0.72 9.14
C SER A 164 13.27 0.23 7.70
N TYR A 165 12.51 -0.86 7.49
CA TYR A 165 12.21 -1.37 6.16
C TYR A 165 11.01 -0.70 5.51
N ILE A 166 10.23 0.13 6.22
CA ILE A 166 9.06 0.81 5.65
C ILE A 166 9.46 1.81 4.55
N ASN A 167 10.57 2.54 4.74
CA ASN A 167 11.06 3.48 3.72
C ASN A 167 11.65 2.73 2.51
N ILE A 168 12.26 1.55 2.74
CA ILE A 168 12.72 0.64 1.68
C ILE A 168 11.52 0.14 0.87
N HIS A 169 10.48 -0.34 1.56
CA HIS A 169 9.23 -0.77 0.94
C HIS A 169 8.58 0.35 0.13
N THR A 170 8.58 1.59 0.65
CA THR A 170 8.05 2.76 -0.08
C THR A 170 8.76 2.94 -1.42
N GLY A 171 10.09 2.89 -1.45
CA GLY A 171 10.86 3.01 -2.70
C GLY A 171 10.74 1.80 -3.64
N LEU A 172 10.48 0.62 -3.09
CA LEU A 172 10.35 -0.64 -3.81
C LEU A 172 8.93 -0.88 -4.36
N SER A 173 7.91 -1.01 -3.51
CA SER A 173 6.55 -1.42 -3.86
C SER A 173 5.60 -0.25 -4.03
N GLY A 174 5.78 0.83 -3.26
CA GLY A 174 4.94 2.02 -3.28
C GLY A 174 5.16 2.78 -4.59
N SER A 175 6.39 3.29 -4.76
CA SER A 175 6.84 3.91 -6.01
C SER A 175 6.99 2.89 -7.15
N GLY A 176 7.22 1.62 -6.84
CA GLY A 176 7.37 0.51 -7.78
C GLY A 176 6.26 0.39 -8.82
N VAL A 177 5.03 0.70 -8.43
CA VAL A 177 3.86 0.66 -9.32
C VAL A 177 4.07 1.56 -10.54
N ALA A 178 4.62 2.76 -10.34
CA ALA A 178 4.91 3.68 -11.43
C ALA A 178 6.02 3.15 -12.35
N TYR A 179 7.02 2.46 -11.80
CA TYR A 179 8.09 1.86 -12.61
C TYR A 179 7.53 0.77 -13.53
N VAL A 180 6.60 -0.04 -13.02
CA VAL A 180 5.91 -1.08 -13.79
C VAL A 180 5.03 -0.46 -14.88
N TYR A 181 4.30 0.64 -14.60
CA TYR A 181 3.52 1.34 -15.63
C TYR A 181 4.40 1.92 -16.74
N LEU A 182 5.52 2.56 -16.39
CA LEU A 182 6.47 3.08 -17.36
C LEU A 182 7.04 1.94 -18.24
N PHE A 183 7.37 0.80 -17.63
CA PHE A 183 7.87 -0.34 -18.38
C PHE A 183 6.78 -0.97 -19.29
N ALA A 184 5.53 -1.04 -18.82
CA ALA A 184 4.40 -1.50 -19.62
C ALA A 184 4.13 -0.60 -20.83
N GLU A 185 4.20 0.71 -20.64
CA GLU A 185 4.08 1.72 -21.69
C GLU A 185 5.19 1.54 -22.73
N ALA A 186 6.45 1.44 -22.31
CA ALA A 186 7.59 1.24 -23.20
C ALA A 186 7.49 -0.08 -24.01
N LEU A 187 7.00 -1.16 -23.39
CA LEU A 187 6.72 -2.42 -24.10
C LEU A 187 5.64 -2.24 -25.17
N ALA A 188 4.54 -1.56 -24.83
CA ALA A 188 3.44 -1.31 -25.75
C ALA A 188 3.87 -0.44 -26.93
N GLU A 189 4.62 0.64 -26.67
CA GLU A 189 5.18 1.51 -27.71
C GLU A 189 6.16 0.75 -28.62
N GLY A 190 6.97 -0.15 -28.05
CA GLY A 190 7.83 -1.05 -28.80
C GLY A 190 7.04 -1.94 -29.77
N ALA A 191 5.91 -2.50 -29.33
CA ALA A 191 5.03 -3.30 -30.19
C ALA A 191 4.31 -2.47 -31.27
N VAL A 192 3.90 -1.23 -30.95
CA VAL A 192 3.30 -0.30 -31.91
C VAL A 192 4.30 0.05 -33.01
N LYS A 193 5.56 0.31 -32.64
CA LYS A 193 6.65 0.53 -33.60
C LYS A 193 6.83 -0.64 -34.57
N MET A 194 6.50 -1.86 -34.15
CA MET A 194 6.54 -3.06 -34.99
C MET A 194 5.23 -3.33 -35.76
N GLY A 195 4.26 -2.42 -35.68
CA GLY A 195 3.02 -2.47 -36.46
C GLY A 195 1.78 -2.97 -35.70
N MET A 196 1.86 -3.20 -34.39
CA MET A 196 0.70 -3.62 -33.60
C MET A 196 -0.25 -2.44 -33.29
N PRO A 197 -1.58 -2.61 -33.33
CA PRO A 197 -2.50 -1.58 -32.87
C PRO A 197 -2.30 -1.26 -31.38
N SER A 198 -2.25 0.03 -31.03
CA SER A 198 -1.97 0.53 -29.68
C SER A 198 -2.82 -0.13 -28.59
N GLY A 199 -4.15 -0.19 -28.76
CA GLY A 199 -5.03 -0.80 -27.75
C GLY A 199 -4.77 -2.31 -27.51
N LEU A 200 -4.29 -3.04 -28.52
CA LEU A 200 -3.90 -4.45 -28.35
C LEU A 200 -2.54 -4.55 -27.64
N ALA A 201 -1.57 -3.71 -28.05
CA ALA A 201 -0.24 -3.66 -27.47
C ALA A 201 -0.28 -3.39 -25.95
N SER A 202 -1.07 -2.41 -25.52
CA SER A 202 -1.22 -2.08 -24.09
C SER A 202 -1.79 -3.25 -23.28
N ARG A 203 -2.82 -3.95 -23.80
CA ARG A 203 -3.41 -5.11 -23.10
C ARG A 203 -2.44 -6.28 -23.01
N ILE A 204 -1.71 -6.57 -24.09
CA ILE A 204 -0.72 -7.65 -24.09
C ILE A 204 0.43 -7.32 -23.14
N ALA A 205 0.95 -6.09 -23.15
CA ALA A 205 2.01 -5.66 -22.23
C ALA A 205 1.60 -5.83 -20.76
N ALA A 206 0.40 -5.39 -20.39
CA ALA A 206 -0.14 -5.58 -19.04
C ALA A 206 -0.27 -7.07 -18.67
N GLN A 207 -0.80 -7.89 -19.59
CA GLN A 207 -0.96 -9.33 -19.37
C GLN A 207 0.40 -10.06 -19.24
N THR A 208 1.41 -9.66 -20.01
CA THR A 208 2.78 -10.21 -19.92
C THR A 208 3.37 -9.94 -18.54
N LEU A 209 3.21 -8.73 -18.01
CA LEU A 209 3.70 -8.38 -16.67
C LEU A 209 2.97 -9.14 -15.57
N LEU A 210 1.64 -9.24 -15.64
CA LEU A 210 0.84 -10.02 -14.71
C LEU A 210 1.27 -11.49 -14.69
N GLY A 211 1.40 -12.11 -15.87
CA GLY A 211 1.79 -13.51 -16.00
C GLY A 211 3.19 -13.79 -15.45
N ALA A 212 4.18 -12.95 -15.79
CA ALA A 212 5.54 -13.09 -15.29
C ALA A 212 5.63 -12.96 -13.77
N ALA A 213 4.94 -11.98 -13.18
CA ALA A 213 4.89 -11.80 -11.73
C ALA A 213 4.21 -13.00 -11.04
N LYS A 214 3.09 -13.49 -11.60
CA LYS A 214 2.36 -14.63 -11.07
C LYS A 214 3.19 -15.91 -11.05
N VAL A 215 3.88 -16.24 -12.15
CA VAL A 215 4.78 -17.40 -12.22
C VAL A 215 5.87 -17.31 -11.14
N MET A 216 6.47 -16.13 -10.96
CA MET A 216 7.50 -15.94 -9.92
C MET A 216 6.95 -16.15 -8.51
N LEU A 217 5.75 -15.62 -8.22
CA LEU A 217 5.10 -15.77 -6.91
C LEU A 217 4.66 -17.22 -6.61
N GLU A 218 4.13 -17.93 -7.60
CA GLU A 218 3.62 -19.30 -7.43
C GLU A 218 4.73 -20.34 -7.36
N THR A 219 5.83 -20.14 -8.10
CA THR A 219 6.94 -21.09 -8.13
C THR A 219 8.00 -20.82 -7.07
N GLY A 220 8.13 -19.58 -6.61
CA GLY A 220 9.20 -19.15 -5.70
C GLY A 220 10.61 -19.22 -6.32
N GLU A 221 10.71 -19.42 -7.64
CA GLU A 221 11.99 -19.58 -8.31
C GLU A 221 12.73 -18.25 -8.49
N HIS A 222 14.06 -18.34 -8.49
CA HIS A 222 14.92 -17.17 -8.65
C HIS A 222 14.69 -16.50 -10.04
N PRO A 223 14.55 -15.17 -10.14
CA PRO A 223 14.26 -14.48 -11.42
C PRO A 223 15.27 -14.78 -12.55
N ALA A 224 16.54 -15.00 -12.21
CA ALA A 224 17.57 -15.35 -13.20
C ALA A 224 17.32 -16.73 -13.85
N LYS A 225 16.75 -17.68 -13.11
CA LYS A 225 16.35 -19.00 -13.62
C LYS A 225 15.16 -18.85 -14.56
N LEU A 226 14.08 -18.22 -14.09
CA LEU A 226 12.86 -17.99 -14.89
C LEU A 226 13.17 -17.25 -16.21
N ARG A 227 14.07 -16.26 -16.17
CA ARG A 227 14.57 -15.59 -17.38
C ARG A 227 15.32 -16.55 -18.31
N GLY A 228 16.11 -17.46 -17.77
CA GLY A 228 16.82 -18.49 -18.53
C GLY A 228 15.87 -19.48 -19.20
N ASP A 229 14.81 -19.89 -18.50
CA ASP A 229 13.83 -20.87 -18.98
C ASP A 229 13.04 -20.38 -20.22
N VAL A 230 12.88 -19.07 -20.40
CA VAL A 230 12.23 -18.45 -21.57
C VAL A 230 13.22 -18.00 -22.66
N CYS A 231 14.50 -18.35 -22.51
CA CYS A 231 15.59 -17.90 -23.38
C CYS A 231 16.15 -19.07 -24.19
N THR A 232 15.76 -19.17 -25.46
CA THR A 232 16.30 -20.19 -26.37
C THR A 232 17.60 -19.70 -27.05
N PRO A 233 18.58 -20.60 -27.31
CA PRO A 233 19.80 -20.24 -28.02
C PRO A 233 19.51 -19.61 -29.39
N GLY A 234 20.02 -18.39 -29.61
CA GLY A 234 19.78 -17.63 -30.85
C GLY A 234 18.34 -17.11 -31.04
N GLY A 235 17.46 -17.29 -30.04
CA GLY A 235 16.07 -16.86 -30.11
C GLY A 235 15.85 -15.37 -29.95
N THR A 236 14.61 -14.92 -30.14
CA THR A 236 14.24 -13.50 -30.02
C THR A 236 14.53 -12.92 -28.62
N THR A 237 14.28 -13.71 -27.57
CA THR A 237 14.46 -13.30 -26.17
C THR A 237 15.91 -12.89 -25.86
N ILE A 238 16.92 -13.65 -26.29
CA ILE A 238 18.32 -13.33 -25.95
C ILE A 238 18.79 -12.04 -26.65
N HIS A 239 18.34 -11.81 -27.89
CA HIS A 239 18.63 -10.58 -28.62
C HIS A 239 17.99 -9.36 -27.95
N ALA A 240 16.76 -9.49 -27.45
CA ALA A 240 16.08 -8.44 -26.71
C ALA A 240 16.77 -8.16 -25.35
N LEU A 241 17.08 -9.20 -24.57
CA LEU A 241 17.79 -9.07 -23.30
C LEU A 241 19.14 -8.38 -23.47
N HIS A 242 19.89 -8.69 -24.53
CA HIS A 242 21.15 -8.00 -24.83
C HIS A 242 20.96 -6.48 -25.03
N GLN A 243 19.88 -6.03 -25.68
CA GLN A 243 19.58 -4.60 -25.81
C GLN A 243 19.20 -3.95 -24.47
N LEU A 244 18.45 -4.66 -23.62
CA LEU A 244 18.12 -4.16 -22.27
C LEU A 244 19.38 -4.03 -21.39
N GLU A 245 20.32 -4.96 -21.48
CA GLU A 245 21.59 -4.89 -20.77
C GLU A 245 22.49 -3.76 -21.32
N LYS A 246 22.51 -3.53 -22.64
CA LYS A 246 23.18 -2.35 -23.23
C LYS A 246 22.60 -1.03 -22.72
N GLY A 247 21.29 -0.99 -22.48
CA GLY A 247 20.61 0.14 -21.84
C GLY A 247 20.79 0.21 -20.33
N ALA A 248 21.61 -0.67 -19.73
CA ALA A 248 21.88 -0.72 -18.30
C ALA A 248 20.62 -0.85 -17.42
N LEU A 249 19.60 -1.59 -17.90
CA LEU A 249 18.29 -1.68 -17.25
C LEU A 249 18.39 -1.97 -15.73
N ARG A 250 19.24 -2.91 -15.34
CA ARG A 250 19.40 -3.29 -13.93
C ARG A 250 19.89 -2.13 -13.06
N ALA A 251 20.92 -1.42 -13.52
CA ALA A 251 21.47 -0.29 -12.80
C ALA A 251 20.43 0.83 -12.66
N THR A 252 19.71 1.15 -13.73
CA THR A 252 18.66 2.17 -13.73
C THR A 252 17.54 1.85 -12.74
N VAL A 253 17.07 0.59 -12.71
CA VAL A 253 16.01 0.17 -11.77
C VAL A 253 16.50 0.17 -10.32
N MET A 254 17.73 -0.30 -10.05
CA MET A 254 18.32 -0.25 -8.71
C MET A 254 18.44 1.20 -8.20
N ASN A 255 18.91 2.11 -9.05
CA ASN A 255 19.04 3.52 -8.72
C ASN A 255 17.67 4.18 -8.46
N ALA A 256 16.61 3.77 -9.16
CA ALA A 256 15.26 4.28 -8.92
C ALA A 256 14.76 3.89 -7.52
N VAL A 257 14.94 2.63 -7.12
CA VAL A 257 14.59 2.17 -5.76
C VAL A 257 15.39 2.95 -4.72
N GLU A 258 16.70 3.07 -4.90
CA GLU A 258 17.58 3.81 -3.98
C GLU A 258 17.13 5.27 -3.83
N ALA A 259 16.89 5.98 -4.94
CA ALA A 259 16.49 7.37 -4.93
C ALA A 259 15.15 7.58 -4.22
N ALA A 260 14.17 6.72 -4.49
CA ALA A 260 12.87 6.78 -3.84
C ALA A 260 12.94 6.44 -2.34
N THR A 261 13.76 5.46 -1.95
CA THR A 261 14.01 5.14 -0.54
C THR A 261 14.68 6.31 0.19
N LYS A 262 15.70 6.94 -0.39
CA LYS A 262 16.35 8.13 0.18
C LYS A 262 15.34 9.25 0.39
N ARG A 263 14.54 9.55 -0.63
CA ARG A 263 13.49 10.57 -0.51
C ARG A 263 12.47 10.26 0.58
N ALA A 264 12.08 8.99 0.73
CA ALA A 264 11.17 8.55 1.79
C ALA A 264 11.79 8.70 3.19
N CYS A 265 13.11 8.54 3.32
CA CYS A 265 13.84 8.84 4.56
C CYS A 265 13.86 10.34 4.85
N ASP A 266 14.18 11.19 3.87
CA ASP A 266 14.20 12.65 4.05
C ASP A 266 12.83 13.16 4.55
N MET A 267 11.74 12.63 3.99
CA MET A 267 10.38 12.96 4.41
C MET A 267 10.02 12.52 5.84
N ALA A 268 10.81 11.66 6.48
CA ALA A 268 10.60 11.20 7.85
C ALA A 268 11.40 11.98 8.89
N GLU A 269 12.35 12.81 8.45
CA GLU A 269 13.16 13.68 9.29
C GLU A 269 12.56 15.10 9.45
N ASP A 270 11.63 15.48 8.56
CA ASP A 270 10.82 16.72 8.59
C ASP A 270 9.59 16.61 9.51
#